data_AF-A0A060YXG5-F1
#
_entry.id   AF-A0A060YXG5-F1
#
_cell.length_a   1.000
_cell.length_b   1.000
_cell.length_c   1.000
_cell.angle_alpha   90.00
_cell.angle_beta   90.00
_cell.angle_gamma   90.00
#
_symmetry.space_group_name_H-M   'P 1'
#
loop_
_entity.id
_entity.type
_entity.pdbx_description
1 polymer ?
#
loop_
_entity_poly.entity_id
_entity_poly.type
_entity_poly.pdbx_seq_one_letter_code
_entity_poly.pdbx_strand_id
1 'polypeptide(L)'
;MNTTLFCHPQSLATDQENFHITVDYRNQEPFFVLVGKRLLNHELAQQYLTEGDADLTITLPFSSPDAVFESVHSSSVRSRLDVALLNPYNNMTIKYFSLDCSFLKTLTECFSNGTMTALKVESAPGLNPGLLTLSDPTCGPTYCDDRFAYFHFTVNSCGTTRKFINNVMLYENEISLPDEHEVKLNATMSSEEEYQLKVSCYYVANITRTLAFLTRPRDNEPFAETGTCRLMVRMTLAQDASYNTFHQEDYPVVRYLRQLF
;
A
#
# COMPACT_ATOMS: atom_id res chain seq x y z
N MET A 1 27.23 17.07 -8.60
CA MET A 1 26.14 16.12 -8.90
C MET A 1 24.87 16.87 -9.25
N ASN A 2 24.51 16.87 -10.54
CA ASN A 2 23.17 17.30 -10.97
C ASN A 2 22.19 16.14 -10.78
N THR A 3 20.96 16.45 -10.42
CA THR A 3 19.92 15.43 -10.20
C THR A 3 18.62 15.91 -10.78
N THR A 4 17.95 15.02 -11.50
CA THR A 4 16.65 15.26 -12.12
C THR A 4 15.67 14.26 -11.53
N LEU A 5 14.51 14.73 -11.08
CA LEU A 5 13.49 13.92 -10.43
C LEU A 5 12.16 14.09 -11.16
N PHE A 6 11.49 12.99 -11.47
CA PHE A 6 10.18 13.00 -12.13
C PHE A 6 9.43 11.69 -11.88
N CYS A 7 8.10 11.72 -11.96
CA CYS A 7 7.26 10.51 -11.86
C CYS A 7 6.50 10.19 -13.14
N HIS A 8 6.74 10.98 -14.18
CA HIS A 8 6.12 10.81 -15.49
C HIS A 8 7.24 10.89 -16.52
N PRO A 9 7.40 9.91 -17.41
CA PRO A 9 8.39 10.01 -18.46
C PRO A 9 8.12 11.27 -19.30
N GLN A 10 9.18 11.98 -19.69
CA GLN A 10 9.09 13.13 -20.61
C GLN A 10 8.65 12.73 -22.04
N SER A 11 8.36 11.45 -22.27
CA SER A 11 7.88 10.89 -23.54
C SER A 11 6.62 10.06 -23.29
N LEU A 12 5.74 9.96 -24.30
CA LEU A 12 4.43 9.29 -24.29
C LEU A 12 4.47 7.75 -24.08
N ALA A 13 5.30 7.25 -23.17
CA ALA A 13 5.40 5.82 -22.86
C ALA A 13 4.79 5.53 -21.47
N THR A 14 3.72 4.73 -21.51
CA THR A 14 3.11 3.73 -20.60
C THR A 14 3.60 3.49 -19.16
N ASP A 15 4.52 4.27 -18.57
CA ASP A 15 5.05 4.03 -17.22
C ASP A 15 4.54 5.08 -16.23
N GLN A 16 3.24 4.98 -15.90
CA GLN A 16 2.52 5.96 -15.06
C GLN A 16 2.54 5.63 -13.56
N GLU A 17 3.25 4.59 -13.12
CA GLU A 17 3.20 4.08 -11.74
C GLU A 17 4.58 4.05 -11.05
N ASN A 18 5.61 4.66 -11.65
CA ASN A 18 6.98 4.62 -11.13
C ASN A 18 7.52 6.01 -10.75
N PHE A 19 8.36 6.03 -9.73
CA PHE A 19 9.29 7.13 -9.47
C PHE A 19 10.52 6.98 -10.36
N HIS A 20 11.02 8.08 -10.90
CA HIS A 20 12.28 8.12 -11.65
C HIS A 20 13.20 9.21 -11.08
N ILE A 21 14.39 8.81 -10.65
CA ILE A 21 15.42 9.73 -10.15
C ILE A 21 16.70 9.46 -10.93
N THR A 22 17.16 10.46 -11.68
CA THR A 22 18.42 10.39 -12.43
C THR A 22 19.48 11.25 -11.76
N VAL A 23 20.59 10.63 -11.39
CA VAL A 23 21.75 11.26 -10.75
C VAL A 23 22.90 11.29 -11.75
N ASP A 24 23.32 12.49 -12.17
CA ASP A 24 24.58 12.67 -12.89
C ASP A 24 25.74 12.67 -11.89
N TYR A 25 26.57 11.63 -11.99
CA TYR A 25 27.70 11.39 -11.11
C TYR A 25 29.06 11.59 -11.80
N ARG A 26 29.12 12.29 -12.94
CA ARG A 26 30.39 12.57 -13.63
C ARG A 26 31.42 13.17 -12.69
N ASN A 27 32.59 12.55 -12.67
CA ASN A 27 33.75 12.92 -11.87
C ASN A 27 33.45 13.00 -10.36
N GLN A 28 32.62 12.10 -9.83
CA GLN A 28 32.31 12.02 -8.41
C GLN A 28 32.92 10.78 -7.75
N GLU A 29 33.14 10.87 -6.44
CA GLU A 29 33.54 9.72 -5.63
C GLU A 29 32.41 8.68 -5.54
N PRO A 30 32.74 7.39 -5.28
CA PRO A 30 31.74 6.36 -5.07
C PRO A 30 30.78 6.72 -3.94
N PHE A 31 29.51 6.33 -4.06
CA PHE A 31 28.48 6.58 -3.07
C PHE A 31 27.57 5.35 -2.93
N PHE A 32 26.97 5.21 -1.75
CA PHE A 32 25.86 4.27 -1.55
C PHE A 32 24.53 4.99 -1.71
N VAL A 33 23.52 4.24 -2.15
CA VAL A 33 22.16 4.76 -2.31
C VAL A 33 21.28 4.17 -1.21
N LEU A 34 20.68 5.03 -0.41
CA LEU A 34 19.65 4.71 0.57
C LEU A 34 18.30 5.10 -0.02
N VAL A 35 17.39 4.15 -0.18
CA VAL A 35 16.01 4.39 -0.64
C VAL A 35 15.06 4.12 0.51
N GLY A 36 14.24 5.10 0.87
CA GLY A 36 13.42 5.08 2.07
C GLY A 36 14.28 4.84 3.31
N LYS A 37 14.19 3.64 3.88
CA LYS A 37 14.96 3.20 5.05
C LYS A 37 16.01 2.13 4.74
N ARG A 38 16.14 1.73 3.47
CA ARG A 38 16.92 0.56 3.07
C ARG A 38 18.08 0.95 2.18
N LEU A 39 19.28 0.52 2.57
CA LEU A 39 20.47 0.66 1.73
C LEU A 39 20.32 -0.30 0.54
N LEU A 40 20.52 0.20 -0.69
CA LEU A 40 20.49 -0.66 -1.87
C LEU A 40 21.68 -1.62 -1.80
N ASN A 41 21.37 -2.90 -1.61
CA ASN A 41 22.31 -3.99 -1.77
C ASN A 41 22.39 -4.40 -3.25
N HIS A 42 23.27 -5.35 -3.56
CA HIS A 42 23.48 -5.79 -4.94
C HIS A 42 22.20 -6.31 -5.62
N GLU A 43 21.33 -7.01 -4.90
CA GLU A 43 20.08 -7.57 -5.44
C GLU A 43 19.06 -6.47 -5.76
N LEU A 44 18.84 -5.52 -4.85
CA LEU A 44 17.92 -4.40 -5.08
C LEU A 44 18.45 -3.42 -6.12
N ALA A 45 19.77 -3.26 -6.19
CA ALA A 45 20.41 -2.49 -7.24
C ALA A 45 20.08 -3.05 -8.63
N GLN A 46 20.11 -4.38 -8.81
CA GLN A 46 19.72 -5.01 -10.08
C GLN A 46 18.25 -4.78 -10.45
N GLN A 47 17.39 -4.58 -9.46
CA GLN A 47 15.95 -4.36 -9.69
C GLN A 47 15.61 -2.88 -9.93
N TYR A 48 16.23 -1.97 -9.18
CA TYR A 48 15.84 -0.55 -9.13
C TYR A 48 16.79 0.38 -9.87
N LEU A 49 18.02 -0.04 -10.16
CA LEU A 49 19.02 0.81 -10.78
C LEU A 49 19.23 0.45 -12.24
N THR A 50 19.34 1.49 -13.06
CA THR A 50 19.87 1.41 -14.42
C THR A 50 21.07 2.35 -14.49
N GLU A 51 22.25 1.77 -14.69
CA GLU A 51 23.49 2.52 -14.88
C GLU A 51 23.66 2.88 -16.36
N GLY A 52 23.86 4.17 -16.64
CA GLY A 52 24.34 4.67 -17.91
C GLY A 52 25.85 4.97 -17.87
N ASP A 53 26.36 5.63 -18.91
CA ASP A 53 27.80 5.95 -19.01
C ASP A 53 28.27 6.99 -17.97
N ALA A 54 27.35 7.84 -17.50
CA ALA A 54 27.64 9.01 -16.69
C ALA A 54 26.53 9.34 -15.67
N ASP A 55 25.45 8.57 -15.69
CA ASP A 55 24.23 8.80 -14.96
C ASP A 55 23.70 7.49 -14.35
N LEU A 56 23.10 7.61 -13.18
CA LEU A 56 22.45 6.52 -12.47
C LEU A 56 20.95 6.84 -12.43
N THR A 57 20.12 5.95 -12.95
CA THR A 57 18.66 6.09 -12.88
C THR A 57 18.09 5.09 -11.89
N ILE A 58 17.41 5.61 -10.87
CA ILE A 58 16.64 4.85 -9.88
C ILE A 58 15.19 4.82 -10.36
N THR A 59 14.65 3.64 -10.63
CA THR A 59 13.25 3.41 -11.02
C THR A 59 12.59 2.45 -10.05
N LEU A 60 11.48 2.86 -9.44
CA LEU A 60 10.77 2.03 -8.50
C LEU A 60 9.26 2.38 -8.43
N PRO A 61 8.39 1.38 -8.25
CA PRO A 61 6.96 1.59 -8.28
C PRO A 61 6.47 2.37 -7.06
N PHE A 62 5.34 3.06 -7.21
CA PHE A 62 4.67 3.77 -6.12
C PHE A 62 4.30 2.85 -4.94
N SER A 63 4.11 1.56 -5.23
CA SER A 63 3.83 0.47 -4.28
C SER A 63 5.10 -0.15 -3.66
N SER A 64 6.31 0.31 -4.01
CA SER A 64 7.56 -0.18 -3.43
C SER A 64 7.55 -0.01 -1.91
N PRO A 65 7.96 -1.00 -1.09
CA PRO A 65 7.99 -0.91 0.38
C PRO A 65 8.83 0.26 0.91
N ASP A 66 9.72 0.82 0.09
CA ASP A 66 10.56 1.96 0.45
C ASP A 66 9.87 3.32 0.21
N ALA A 67 8.68 3.34 -0.40
CA ALA A 67 7.85 4.53 -0.61
C ALA A 67 6.80 4.70 0.49
N VAL A 68 6.40 5.95 0.75
CA VAL A 68 5.41 6.31 1.78
C VAL A 68 4.16 6.86 1.10
N PHE A 69 2.98 6.33 1.44
CA PHE A 69 1.73 6.93 0.99
C PHE A 69 1.40 8.14 1.86
N GLU A 70 1.24 9.31 1.26
CA GLU A 70 0.91 10.55 1.98
C GLU A 70 -0.59 10.78 2.06
N SER A 71 -1.31 10.51 0.97
CA SER A 71 -2.76 10.67 0.91
C SER A 71 -3.38 9.80 -0.16
N VAL A 72 -4.68 9.55 0.00
CA VAL A 72 -5.48 8.71 -0.90
C VAL A 72 -6.69 9.51 -1.32
N HIS A 73 -6.82 9.75 -2.63
CA HIS A 73 -7.98 10.38 -3.23
C HIS A 73 -8.74 9.36 -4.08
N SER A 74 -9.98 9.66 -4.46
CA SER A 74 -10.88 8.73 -5.15
C SER A 74 -10.33 8.10 -6.43
N SER A 75 -9.38 8.75 -7.10
CA SER A 75 -8.80 8.31 -8.39
C SER A 75 -7.27 8.41 -8.43
N SER A 76 -6.62 8.72 -7.31
CA SER A 76 -5.17 8.88 -7.26
C SER A 76 -4.61 8.61 -5.88
N VAL A 77 -3.42 8.03 -5.83
CA VAL A 77 -2.63 7.86 -4.61
C VAL A 77 -1.46 8.82 -4.64
N ARG A 78 -1.33 9.65 -3.60
CA ARG A 78 -0.14 10.47 -3.41
C ARG A 78 0.89 9.67 -2.63
N SER A 79 2.05 9.45 -3.24
CA SER A 79 3.15 8.68 -2.68
C SER A 79 4.43 9.52 -2.73
N ARG A 80 5.26 9.39 -1.70
CA ARG A 80 6.55 10.08 -1.55
C ARG A 80 7.67 9.05 -1.48
N LEU A 81 8.76 9.35 -2.16
CA LEU A 81 9.99 8.59 -2.10
C LEU A 81 11.13 9.47 -1.55
N ASP A 82 11.77 8.98 -0.50
CA ASP A 82 12.94 9.61 0.10
C ASP A 82 14.20 8.86 -0.35
N VAL A 83 15.22 9.57 -0.86
CA VAL A 83 16.48 8.97 -1.32
C VAL A 83 17.67 9.76 -0.78
N ALA A 84 18.68 9.07 -0.24
CA ALA A 84 19.93 9.67 0.18
C ALA A 84 21.13 9.00 -0.51
N LEU A 85 22.10 9.81 -0.93
CA LEU A 85 23.42 9.38 -1.37
C LEU A 85 24.36 9.50 -0.19
N LEU A 86 25.01 8.40 0.19
CA LEU A 86 25.87 8.32 1.36
C LEU A 86 27.32 8.14 0.94
N ASN A 87 28.23 8.80 1.65
CA ASN A 87 29.66 8.59 1.47
C ASN A 87 30.05 7.22 2.07
N PRO A 88 30.75 6.37 1.31
CA PRO A 88 31.02 4.99 1.71
C PRO A 88 32.02 4.87 2.87
N TYR A 89 32.79 5.92 3.16
CA TYR A 89 33.85 5.90 4.18
C TYR A 89 33.35 6.32 5.56
N ASN A 90 32.39 7.24 5.63
CA ASN A 90 31.92 7.84 6.88
C ASN A 90 30.39 7.84 7.04
N ASN A 91 29.66 7.26 6.07
CA ASN A 91 28.20 7.19 6.02
C ASN A 91 27.49 8.56 6.11
N MET A 92 28.20 9.66 5.84
CA MET A 92 27.58 10.99 5.80
C MET A 92 26.77 11.15 4.52
N THR A 93 25.60 11.77 4.65
CA THR A 93 24.76 12.12 3.50
C THR A 93 25.45 13.15 2.62
N ILE A 94 25.86 12.72 1.43
CA ILE A 94 26.36 13.60 0.36
C ILE A 94 25.20 14.42 -0.18
N LYS A 95 24.05 13.79 -0.41
CA LYS A 95 22.88 14.43 -0.97
C LYS A 95 21.60 13.72 -0.54
N TYR A 96 20.53 14.48 -0.34
CA TYR A 96 19.21 13.96 0.01
C TYR A 96 18.16 14.52 -0.94
N PHE A 97 17.18 13.70 -1.25
CA PHE A 97 16.10 13.96 -2.17
C PHE A 97 14.79 13.44 -1.59
N SER A 98 13.72 14.17 -1.85
CA SER A 98 12.36 13.74 -1.58
C SER A 98 11.51 14.07 -2.80
N LEU A 99 10.80 13.08 -3.32
CA LEU A 99 9.96 13.18 -4.51
C LEU A 99 8.54 12.76 -4.16
N ASP A 100 7.62 13.71 -4.16
CA ASP A 100 6.19 13.49 -3.96
C ASP A 100 5.43 13.48 -5.29
N CYS A 101 4.61 12.45 -5.50
CA CYS A 101 3.92 12.23 -6.76
C CYS A 101 2.51 11.70 -6.56
N SER A 102 1.59 12.13 -7.42
CA SER A 102 0.23 11.63 -7.48
C SER A 102 0.10 10.65 -8.65
N PHE A 103 -0.08 9.37 -8.32
CA PHE A 103 -0.25 8.29 -9.27
C PHE A 103 -1.74 8.04 -9.49
N LEU A 104 -2.20 8.04 -10.73
CA LEU A 104 -3.59 7.71 -11.04
C LEU A 104 -3.80 6.23 -10.75
N LYS A 105 -4.74 5.92 -9.86
CA LYS A 105 -5.07 4.55 -9.50
C LYS A 105 -6.54 4.41 -9.21
N THR A 106 -7.14 3.41 -9.82
CA THR A 106 -8.52 3.04 -9.54
C THR A 106 -8.56 2.28 -8.22
N LEU A 107 -9.09 2.93 -7.17
CA LEU A 107 -9.21 2.33 -5.84
C LEU A 107 -10.51 1.54 -5.66
N THR A 108 -11.44 1.67 -6.59
CA THR A 108 -12.70 0.94 -6.58
C THR A 108 -13.08 0.58 -8.00
N GLU A 109 -13.27 -0.71 -8.26
CA GLU A 109 -13.74 -1.19 -9.55
C GLU A 109 -15.10 -1.89 -9.42
N CYS A 110 -15.96 -1.62 -10.40
CA CYS A 110 -17.33 -2.09 -10.46
C CYS A 110 -17.51 -2.89 -11.74
N PHE A 111 -17.70 -4.20 -11.62
CA PHE A 111 -17.83 -5.10 -12.77
C PHE A 111 -19.30 -5.35 -13.10
N SER A 112 -19.63 -5.45 -14.39
CA SER A 112 -21.01 -5.66 -14.86
C SER A 112 -21.65 -6.97 -14.38
N ASN A 113 -20.86 -7.94 -13.91
CA ASN A 113 -21.32 -9.17 -13.29
C ASN A 113 -21.76 -8.99 -11.81
N GLY A 114 -21.63 -7.79 -11.26
CA GLY A 114 -21.96 -7.50 -9.86
C GLY A 114 -20.81 -7.75 -8.88
N THR A 115 -19.59 -7.98 -9.36
CA THR A 115 -18.38 -7.96 -8.52
C THR A 115 -17.97 -6.52 -8.24
N MET A 116 -17.59 -6.24 -7.00
CA MET A 116 -17.02 -4.97 -6.55
C MET A 116 -15.65 -5.25 -5.93
N THR A 117 -14.66 -4.43 -6.25
CA THR A 117 -13.34 -4.49 -5.63
C THR A 117 -12.96 -3.14 -5.08
N ALA A 118 -12.22 -3.15 -3.98
CA ALA A 118 -11.71 -1.92 -3.36
C ALA A 118 -10.29 -2.12 -2.86
N LEU A 119 -9.42 -1.15 -3.12
CA LEU A 119 -8.05 -1.08 -2.63
C LEU A 119 -7.94 0.04 -1.62
N LYS A 120 -7.54 -0.31 -0.39
CA LYS A 120 -7.15 0.65 0.63
C LYS A 120 -5.65 0.59 0.82
N VAL A 121 -4.98 1.74 0.88
CA VAL A 121 -3.56 1.84 1.24
C VAL A 121 -3.40 2.53 2.61
N GLU A 122 -2.33 2.21 3.33
CA GLU A 122 -1.96 2.80 4.62
C GLU A 122 -1.76 4.31 4.46
N SER A 123 -2.80 5.07 4.82
CA SER A 123 -2.82 6.54 4.69
C SER A 123 -2.73 7.26 6.03
N ALA A 124 -2.72 6.51 7.13
CA ALA A 124 -2.71 7.02 8.49
C ALA A 124 -1.68 6.22 9.32
N PRO A 125 -0.81 6.89 10.09
CA PRO A 125 0.21 6.19 10.88
C PRO A 125 -0.40 5.17 11.83
N GLY A 126 0.09 3.94 11.85
CA GLY A 126 -0.36 2.92 12.82
C GLY A 126 -1.70 2.26 12.51
N LEU A 127 -2.40 2.66 11.45
CA LEU A 127 -3.56 1.94 10.95
C LEU A 127 -3.08 0.69 10.19
N ASN A 128 -3.32 -0.49 10.73
CA ASN A 128 -3.07 -1.74 10.01
C ASN A 128 -4.21 -2.01 9.00
N PRO A 129 -3.96 -1.97 7.68
CA PRO A 129 -5.00 -2.19 6.68
C PRO A 129 -5.66 -3.57 6.78
N GLY A 130 -4.94 -4.58 7.29
CA GLY A 130 -5.43 -5.94 7.46
C GLY A 130 -6.52 -6.11 8.53
N LEU A 131 -6.69 -5.12 9.42
CA LEU A 131 -7.74 -5.12 10.44
C LEU A 131 -9.06 -4.51 9.97
N LEU A 132 -9.09 -3.93 8.77
CA LEU A 132 -10.27 -3.30 8.21
C LEU A 132 -11.29 -4.35 7.77
N THR A 133 -12.57 -4.02 7.89
CA THR A 133 -13.68 -4.87 7.45
C THR A 133 -14.65 -4.09 6.59
N LEU A 134 -15.47 -4.80 5.81
CA LEU A 134 -16.65 -4.22 5.19
C LEU A 134 -17.75 -3.98 6.24
N SER A 135 -18.90 -3.45 5.83
CA SER A 135 -20.05 -3.23 6.73
C SER A 135 -20.52 -4.48 7.46
N ASP A 136 -20.25 -5.68 6.91
CA ASP A 136 -20.30 -6.94 7.64
C ASP A 136 -18.90 -7.24 8.23
N PRO A 137 -18.73 -7.24 9.57
CA PRO A 137 -17.43 -7.46 10.21
C PRO A 137 -16.81 -8.83 9.93
N THR A 138 -17.59 -9.79 9.44
CA THR A 138 -17.06 -11.10 9.02
C THR A 138 -16.33 -11.03 7.67
N CYS A 139 -16.53 -9.95 6.91
CA CYS A 139 -15.88 -9.72 5.63
C CYS A 139 -14.63 -8.82 5.79
N GLY A 140 -13.49 -9.45 6.01
CA GLY A 140 -12.17 -8.79 5.94
C GLY A 140 -11.61 -8.70 4.50
N PRO A 141 -10.38 -8.19 4.34
CA PRO A 141 -9.72 -8.13 3.03
C PRO A 141 -9.38 -9.53 2.52
N THR A 142 -9.55 -9.74 1.23
CA THR A 142 -9.18 -10.98 0.54
C THR A 142 -7.66 -11.14 0.48
N TYR A 143 -6.95 -10.03 0.30
CA TYR A 143 -5.49 -9.94 0.32
C TYR A 143 -5.07 -8.68 1.06
N CYS A 144 -4.02 -8.76 1.87
CA CYS A 144 -3.48 -7.63 2.62
C CYS A 144 -1.95 -7.76 2.77
N ASP A 145 -1.30 -6.62 3.01
CA ASP A 145 -0.02 -6.53 3.71
C ASP A 145 -0.06 -5.35 4.69
N ASP A 146 1.09 -4.98 5.25
CA ASP A 146 1.18 -3.87 6.20
C ASP A 146 0.84 -2.51 5.59
N ARG A 147 0.77 -2.41 4.25
CA ARG A 147 0.63 -1.16 3.49
C ARG A 147 -0.64 -1.07 2.67
N PHE A 148 -1.32 -2.18 2.36
CA PHE A 148 -2.59 -2.15 1.66
C PHE A 148 -3.49 -3.35 1.96
N ALA A 149 -4.78 -3.14 1.76
CA ALA A 149 -5.84 -4.13 1.90
C ALA A 149 -6.72 -4.11 0.66
N TYR A 150 -6.92 -5.29 0.08
CA TYR A 150 -7.71 -5.51 -1.10
C TYR A 150 -8.97 -6.30 -0.74
N PHE A 151 -10.11 -5.70 -1.06
CA PHE A 151 -11.43 -6.27 -0.81
C PHE A 151 -12.02 -6.75 -2.13
N HIS A 152 -12.55 -7.97 -2.12
CA HIS A 152 -13.32 -8.55 -3.22
C HIS A 152 -14.65 -9.04 -2.69
N PHE A 153 -15.75 -8.47 -3.18
CA PHE A 153 -17.09 -8.82 -2.73
C PHE A 153 -18.10 -8.63 -3.86
N THR A 154 -19.32 -9.11 -3.64
CA THR A 154 -20.42 -8.95 -4.61
C THR A 154 -21.40 -7.90 -4.13
N VAL A 155 -22.15 -7.31 -5.07
CA VAL A 155 -23.21 -6.33 -4.82
C VAL A 155 -24.32 -6.82 -3.86
N ASN A 156 -24.39 -8.12 -3.56
CA ASN A 156 -25.38 -8.73 -2.68
C ASN A 156 -24.76 -9.38 -1.41
N SER A 157 -23.50 -9.11 -1.09
CA SER A 157 -22.79 -9.70 0.07
C SER A 157 -22.19 -8.63 1.00
N CYS A 158 -21.65 -9.07 2.14
CA CYS A 158 -20.85 -8.25 3.06
C CYS A 158 -21.53 -6.95 3.54
N GLY A 159 -22.84 -7.00 3.75
CA GLY A 159 -23.60 -5.81 4.18
C GLY A 159 -23.83 -4.75 3.09
N THR A 160 -23.53 -5.05 1.82
CA THR A 160 -23.73 -4.10 0.72
C THR A 160 -25.20 -3.69 0.60
N THR A 161 -25.44 -2.38 0.60
CA THR A 161 -26.78 -1.82 0.46
C THR A 161 -27.07 -1.43 -0.98
N ARG A 162 -28.34 -1.48 -1.38
CA ARG A 162 -28.79 -1.12 -2.73
C ARG A 162 -29.85 -0.04 -2.67
N LYS A 163 -29.68 1.00 -3.49
CA LYS A 163 -30.66 2.09 -3.70
C LYS A 163 -30.98 2.20 -5.18
N PHE A 164 -32.25 2.46 -5.49
CA PHE A 164 -32.69 2.80 -6.84
C PHE A 164 -32.86 4.31 -6.94
N ILE A 165 -32.11 4.93 -7.84
CA ILE A 165 -32.17 6.37 -8.13
C ILE A 165 -32.45 6.51 -9.63
N ASN A 166 -33.68 6.85 -9.99
CA ASN A 166 -34.14 6.89 -11.39
C ASN A 166 -33.89 5.55 -12.12
N ASN A 167 -33.07 5.54 -13.17
CA ASN A 167 -32.66 4.35 -13.92
C ASN A 167 -31.29 3.81 -13.48
N VAL A 168 -30.78 4.19 -12.31
CA VAL A 168 -29.49 3.75 -11.78
C VAL A 168 -29.68 2.97 -10.49
N MET A 169 -29.05 1.81 -10.41
CA MET A 169 -28.87 1.06 -9.18
C MET A 169 -27.54 1.48 -8.55
N LEU A 170 -27.62 2.10 -7.38
CA LEU A 170 -26.48 2.47 -6.56
C LEU A 170 -26.26 1.37 -5.51
N TYR A 171 -25.08 0.76 -5.53
CA TYR A 171 -24.62 -0.17 -4.51
C TYR A 171 -23.55 0.50 -3.66
N GLU A 172 -23.72 0.46 -2.34
CA GLU A 172 -22.84 1.11 -1.38
C GLU A 172 -22.38 0.11 -0.32
N ASN A 173 -21.10 0.17 0.02
CA ASN A 173 -20.50 -0.51 1.15
C ASN A 173 -19.50 0.44 1.84
N GLU A 174 -19.02 0.05 2.99
CA GLU A 174 -18.15 0.85 3.84
C GLU A 174 -17.00 -0.02 4.35
N ILE A 175 -15.78 0.48 4.24
CA ILE A 175 -14.59 -0.12 4.82
C ILE A 175 -14.23 0.70 6.05
N SER A 176 -14.29 0.07 7.21
CA SER A 176 -14.02 0.70 8.51
C SER A 176 -13.19 -0.21 9.40
N LEU A 177 -12.72 0.33 10.51
CA LEU A 177 -12.07 -0.45 11.54
C LEU A 177 -13.14 -0.92 12.54
N PRO A 178 -13.20 -2.20 12.95
CA PRO A 178 -14.18 -2.64 13.94
C PRO A 178 -13.99 -1.95 15.31
N ASP A 179 -15.08 -1.68 16.03
CA ASP A 179 -15.10 -0.96 17.32
C ASP A 179 -14.01 -1.43 18.31
N GLU A 180 -13.78 -2.75 18.42
CA GLU A 180 -12.79 -3.33 19.32
C GLU A 180 -11.34 -2.89 19.02
N HIS A 181 -11.06 -2.59 17.75
CA HIS A 181 -9.77 -2.15 17.25
C HIS A 181 -9.68 -0.61 17.23
N GLU A 182 -10.79 0.09 17.02
CA GLU A 182 -10.84 1.56 17.11
C GLU A 182 -10.46 2.08 18.48
N VAL A 183 -10.99 1.47 19.55
CA VAL A 183 -10.65 1.87 20.93
C VAL A 183 -9.15 1.78 21.21
N LYS A 184 -8.46 0.79 20.63
CA LYS A 184 -7.00 0.63 20.76
C LYS A 184 -6.24 1.67 19.94
N LEU A 185 -6.72 1.99 18.74
CA LEU A 185 -6.11 2.99 17.87
C LEU A 185 -6.21 4.39 18.51
N ASN A 186 -7.40 4.76 19.01
CA ASN A 186 -7.67 6.06 19.63
C ASN A 186 -6.96 6.24 20.98
N ALA A 187 -6.63 5.14 21.68
CA ALA A 187 -5.77 5.20 22.85
C ALA A 187 -4.30 5.51 22.52
N THR A 188 -3.87 5.23 21.28
CA THR A 188 -2.48 5.39 20.82
C THR A 188 -2.30 6.65 19.95
N MET A 189 -3.34 7.05 19.23
CA MET A 189 -3.38 8.22 18.37
C MET A 189 -4.36 9.25 18.95
N SER A 190 -3.91 10.50 19.10
CA SER A 190 -4.74 11.65 19.51
C SER A 190 -5.72 12.11 18.41
N SER A 191 -6.22 11.20 17.58
CA SER A 191 -7.20 11.47 16.52
C SER A 191 -8.55 10.96 16.96
N GLU A 192 -9.53 11.84 17.09
CA GLU A 192 -10.94 11.50 17.38
C GLU A 192 -11.71 11.09 16.11
N GLU A 193 -11.06 11.02 14.95
CA GLU A 193 -11.71 10.72 13.67
C GLU A 193 -11.86 9.21 13.45
N GLU A 194 -13.12 8.75 13.41
CA GLU A 194 -13.50 7.39 13.01
C GLU A 194 -13.03 7.13 11.57
N TYR A 195 -12.26 6.05 11.39
CA TYR A 195 -11.70 5.74 10.08
C TYR A 195 -12.77 5.06 9.20
N GLN A 196 -13.30 5.80 8.22
CA GLN A 196 -14.38 5.33 7.35
C GLN A 196 -14.10 5.61 5.87
N LEU A 197 -14.12 4.57 5.04
CA LEU A 197 -14.04 4.69 3.57
C LEU A 197 -15.29 4.14 2.91
N LYS A 198 -16.02 5.01 2.19
CA LYS A 198 -17.22 4.63 1.47
C LYS A 198 -16.91 4.16 0.04
N VAL A 199 -17.41 2.99 -0.32
CA VAL A 199 -17.32 2.37 -1.65
C VAL A 199 -18.67 2.49 -2.34
N SER A 200 -18.70 2.94 -3.60
CA SER A 200 -19.96 3.17 -4.32
C SER A 200 -19.85 2.81 -5.80
N CYS A 201 -20.77 1.96 -6.26
CA CYS A 201 -20.87 1.53 -7.65
C CYS A 201 -22.24 1.88 -8.24
N TYR A 202 -22.24 2.46 -9.43
CA TYR A 202 -23.45 2.89 -10.14
C TYR A 202 -23.66 2.01 -11.37
N TYR A 203 -24.81 1.34 -11.44
CA TYR A 203 -25.18 0.48 -12.58
C TYR A 203 -26.44 1.03 -13.25
N VAL A 204 -26.33 1.34 -14.55
CA VAL A 204 -27.49 1.79 -15.34
C VAL A 204 -28.41 0.59 -15.61
N ALA A 205 -29.64 0.65 -15.11
CA ALA A 205 -30.67 -0.33 -15.33
C ALA A 205 -31.39 -0.05 -16.67
N ASN A 206 -30.89 -0.62 -17.77
CA ASN A 206 -31.50 -0.46 -19.10
C ASN A 206 -32.77 -1.30 -19.30
N ILE A 207 -33.00 -2.34 -18.46
CA ILE A 207 -34.14 -3.26 -18.59
C ILE A 207 -34.80 -3.43 -17.22
N THR A 208 -35.99 -2.88 -17.04
CA THR A 208 -36.87 -3.20 -15.91
C THR A 208 -37.46 -4.60 -16.10
N ARG A 209 -36.70 -5.65 -15.78
CA ARG A 209 -37.32 -6.97 -15.55
C ARG A 209 -37.79 -7.03 -14.11
N THR A 210 -39.09 -6.89 -13.91
CA THR A 210 -39.73 -7.12 -12.61
C THR A 210 -39.57 -8.60 -12.28
N LEU A 211 -38.60 -8.94 -11.44
CA LEU A 211 -38.49 -10.27 -10.85
C LEU A 211 -39.46 -10.31 -9.68
N ALA A 212 -40.55 -11.07 -9.82
CA ALA A 212 -41.39 -11.43 -8.69
C ALA A 212 -40.59 -12.36 -7.77
N PHE A 213 -40.35 -11.93 -6.54
CA PHE A 213 -39.67 -12.75 -5.53
C PHE A 213 -40.66 -13.80 -5.00
N LEU A 214 -40.61 -15.02 -5.54
CA LEU A 214 -41.02 -16.20 -4.80
C LEU A 214 -39.82 -16.61 -3.94
N THR A 215 -39.83 -16.25 -2.67
CA THR A 215 -38.81 -16.68 -1.71
C THR A 215 -38.92 -18.19 -1.52
N ARG A 216 -38.16 -18.97 -2.28
CA ARG A 216 -37.81 -20.34 -1.84
C ARG A 216 -36.69 -20.20 -0.80
N PRO A 217 -36.74 -20.97 0.31
CA PRO A 217 -35.60 -21.12 1.20
C PRO A 217 -34.37 -21.49 0.36
N ARG A 218 -33.24 -20.85 0.66
CA ARG A 218 -31.98 -21.07 -0.06
C ARG A 218 -31.45 -22.45 0.34
N ASP A 219 -31.20 -23.34 -0.62
CA ASP A 219 -30.66 -24.69 -0.35
C ASP A 219 -29.18 -24.66 0.07
N ASN A 220 -28.44 -23.60 -0.27
CA ASN A 220 -27.02 -23.45 0.03
C ASN A 220 -26.74 -22.21 0.90
N GLU A 221 -26.06 -22.41 2.02
CA GLU A 221 -25.55 -21.33 2.87
C GLU A 221 -24.63 -20.38 2.10
N PRO A 222 -24.63 -19.07 2.43
CA PRO A 222 -23.61 -18.15 1.93
C PRO A 222 -22.22 -18.65 2.35
N PHE A 223 -21.35 -18.85 1.35
CA PHE A 223 -19.96 -19.21 1.56
C PHE A 223 -19.15 -17.92 1.77
N ALA A 224 -18.56 -17.77 2.95
CA ALA A 224 -17.50 -16.80 3.18
C ALA A 224 -16.20 -17.40 2.66
N GLU A 225 -15.61 -16.80 1.64
CA GLU A 225 -14.28 -17.19 1.19
C GLU A 225 -13.25 -16.60 2.17
N THR A 226 -12.43 -17.46 2.76
CA THR A 226 -11.45 -17.03 3.78
C THR A 226 -10.41 -16.13 3.14
N GLY A 227 -10.44 -14.84 3.47
CA GLY A 227 -9.38 -13.90 3.11
C GLY A 227 -8.06 -14.31 3.77
N THR A 228 -6.95 -14.25 3.03
CA THR A 228 -5.63 -14.58 3.58
C THR A 228 -4.87 -13.30 3.85
N CYS A 229 -4.82 -12.88 5.10
CA CYS A 229 -4.08 -11.70 5.52
C CYS A 229 -2.79 -12.15 6.23
N ARG A 230 -1.63 -11.80 5.67
CA ARG A 230 -0.32 -12.19 6.21
C ARG A 230 0.24 -11.05 7.04
N LEU A 231 0.39 -11.27 8.35
CA LEU A 231 1.17 -10.39 9.21
C LEU A 231 2.67 -10.58 8.91
N MET A 232 3.35 -9.55 8.39
CA MET A 232 4.77 -9.64 8.13
C MET A 232 5.56 -9.38 9.42
N VAL A 233 6.03 -10.45 10.06
CA VAL A 233 6.85 -10.33 11.27
C VAL A 233 8.33 -10.39 10.88
N ARG A 234 9.08 -9.31 11.13
CA ARG A 234 10.53 -9.26 10.93
C ARG A 234 11.23 -9.25 12.29
N MET A 235 12.11 -10.23 12.51
CA MET A 235 13.00 -10.26 13.67
C MET A 235 14.37 -9.68 13.30
N THR A 236 14.82 -8.68 14.06
CA THR A 236 16.16 -8.09 13.91
C THR A 236 16.88 -8.09 15.24
N LEU A 237 18.18 -8.39 15.23
CA LEU A 237 19.00 -8.37 16.44
C LEU A 237 19.60 -6.98 16.65
N ALA A 238 19.26 -6.33 17.75
CA ALA A 238 19.85 -5.06 18.15
C ALA A 238 21.27 -5.26 18.69
N GLN A 239 22.19 -4.35 18.34
CA GLN A 239 23.57 -4.32 18.82
C GLN A 239 23.71 -3.55 20.14
N ASP A 240 22.71 -2.74 20.48
CA ASP A 240 22.68 -1.93 21.68
C ASP A 240 21.42 -2.20 22.52
N ALA A 241 21.50 -1.88 23.81
CA ALA A 241 20.39 -2.06 24.75
C ALA A 241 19.22 -1.07 24.54
N SER A 242 19.41 -0.07 23.67
CA SER A 242 18.42 0.95 23.32
C SER A 242 17.67 0.66 22.02
N TYR A 243 17.96 -0.46 21.34
CA TYR A 243 17.34 -0.89 20.09
C TYR A 243 17.46 0.12 18.94
N ASN A 244 18.57 0.84 18.83
CA ASN A 244 18.76 1.86 17.78
C ASN A 244 19.64 1.39 16.63
N THR A 245 20.53 0.43 16.87
CA THR A 245 21.44 -0.14 15.88
C THR A 245 21.21 -1.64 15.75
N PHE A 246 21.18 -2.16 14.53
CA PHE A 246 20.80 -3.53 14.22
C PHE A 246 21.84 -4.23 13.36
N HIS A 247 21.99 -5.56 13.51
CA HIS A 247 22.83 -6.37 12.63
C HIS A 247 22.20 -6.49 11.22
N GLN A 248 23.04 -6.50 10.18
CA GLN A 248 22.62 -6.79 8.79
C GLN A 248 22.26 -8.27 8.60
N GLU A 249 21.32 -8.56 7.69
CA GLU A 249 20.64 -9.85 7.55
C GLU A 249 21.55 -11.05 7.24
N ASP A 250 22.75 -10.82 6.70
CA ASP A 250 23.69 -11.89 6.30
C ASP A 250 24.70 -12.28 7.39
N TYR A 251 24.62 -11.74 8.60
CA TYR A 251 25.61 -12.03 9.64
C TYR A 251 25.23 -13.28 10.47
N PRO A 252 26.00 -14.37 10.45
CA PRO A 252 25.66 -15.58 11.19
C PRO A 252 25.84 -15.36 12.70
N VAL A 253 24.73 -15.24 13.41
CA VAL A 253 24.72 -15.22 14.88
C VAL A 253 24.73 -16.65 15.40
N VAL A 254 25.93 -17.24 15.53
CA VAL A 254 26.11 -18.59 16.09
C VAL A 254 26.13 -18.53 17.63
N ARG A 255 25.09 -17.94 18.26
CA ARG A 255 24.96 -17.90 19.72
C ARG A 255 23.55 -18.24 20.17
N TYR A 256 23.46 -19.13 21.15
CA TYR A 256 22.19 -19.55 21.73
C TYR A 256 21.62 -18.44 22.61
N LEU A 257 20.31 -18.16 22.47
CA LEU A 257 19.57 -17.10 23.18
C LEU A 257 19.73 -17.11 24.72
N ARG A 258 20.05 -18.26 25.32
CA ARG A 258 20.23 -18.40 26.77
C ARG A 258 21.61 -17.96 27.31
N GLN A 259 22.53 -17.54 26.45
CA GLN A 259 23.88 -17.11 26.86
C GLN A 259 24.09 -15.58 26.83
N LEU A 260 23.01 -14.80 26.65
CA LEU A 260 23.05 -13.33 26.70
C LEU A 260 22.51 -12.73 28.01
N PHE A 261 22.32 -13.56 29.03
CA PHE A 261 22.00 -13.14 30.40
C PHE A 261 23.01 -13.72 31.39
#